data_AF-F3NTV4-F1
#
_entry.id   AF-F3NTV4-F1
#
_cell.length_a   1.000
_cell.length_b   1.000
_cell.length_c   1.000
_cell.angle_alpha   90.00
_cell.angle_beta   90.00
_cell.angle_gamma   90.00
#
_symmetry.space_group_name_H-M   'P 1'
#
loop_
_entity.id
_entity.type
_entity.pdbx_description
1 polymer ?
#
loop_
_entity_poly.entity_id
_entity_poly.type
_entity_poly.pdbx_seq_one_letter_code
_entity_poly.pdbx_strand_id
1 'polypeptide(L)'
;MFDLVRSSGWAWEYTEGGVAGPLPSAVELLTRPADAETVDLRVWPAPGVLAIFCPTVAEEIDFDVNLRELQGQEGVDVLCRFLAVVGRRLGKPVVMTPEGDYGNPVLGFDPTVDRVVLMMDPQVIRLI
;
A
#
# COMPACT_ATOMS: atom_id res chain seq x y z
N MET A 1 8.66 -5.70 2.37
CA MET A 1 7.75 -5.40 1.25
C MET A 1 8.23 -6.02 -0.07
N PHE A 2 9.46 -5.79 -0.50
CA PHE A 2 9.89 -6.20 -1.85
C PHE A 2 9.89 -7.72 -2.07
N ASP A 3 10.24 -8.51 -1.05
CA ASP A 3 10.09 -9.97 -1.11
C ASP A 3 8.64 -10.42 -1.28
N LEU A 4 7.69 -9.68 -0.69
CA LEU A 4 6.26 -9.96 -0.85
C LEU A 4 5.88 -9.84 -2.32
N VAL A 5 6.23 -8.72 -2.97
CA VAL A 5 5.96 -8.47 -4.38
C VAL A 5 6.58 -9.53 -5.28
N ARG A 6 7.82 -9.97 -4.99
CA ARG A 6 8.45 -11.07 -5.73
C ARG A 6 7.71 -12.40 -5.59
N SER A 7 7.20 -12.69 -4.39
CA SER A 7 6.56 -13.97 -4.08
C SER A 7 5.05 -14.02 -4.37
N SER A 8 4.39 -12.88 -4.55
CA SER A 8 2.92 -12.80 -4.61
C SER A 8 2.33 -13.17 -5.97
N GLY A 9 3.16 -13.19 -7.02
CA GLY A 9 2.69 -13.33 -8.40
C GLY A 9 1.96 -12.09 -8.94
N TRP A 10 1.98 -10.97 -8.21
CA TRP A 10 1.45 -9.71 -8.73
C TRP A 10 2.31 -9.18 -9.87
N ALA A 11 1.67 -8.52 -10.84
CA ALA A 11 2.42 -7.71 -11.78
C ALA A 11 3.02 -6.51 -11.03
N TRP A 12 4.23 -6.12 -11.39
CA TRP A 12 4.91 -4.99 -10.78
C TRP A 12 5.89 -4.33 -11.75
N GLU A 13 6.21 -3.08 -11.48
CA GLU A 13 7.22 -2.30 -12.17
C GLU A 13 7.96 -1.44 -11.13
N TYR A 14 9.29 -1.46 -11.20
CA TYR A 14 10.13 -0.59 -10.39
C TYR A 14 10.83 0.41 -11.32
N THR A 15 10.80 1.69 -10.94
CA THR A 15 11.51 2.76 -11.65
C THR A 15 12.39 3.54 -10.70
N GLU A 16 13.50 4.04 -11.22
CA GLU A 16 14.40 4.97 -10.54
C GLU A 16 14.65 6.15 -11.49
N GLY A 17 14.32 7.38 -11.06
CA GLY A 17 14.37 8.56 -11.93
C GLY A 17 13.46 8.42 -13.17
N GLY A 18 12.38 7.66 -13.06
CA GLY A 18 11.48 7.33 -14.17
C GLY A 18 12.00 6.26 -15.14
N VAL A 19 13.15 5.66 -14.87
CA VAL A 19 13.73 4.60 -15.71
C VAL A 19 13.43 3.24 -15.09
N ALA A 20 12.81 2.34 -15.87
CA ALA A 20 12.50 0.99 -15.42
C ALA A 20 13.77 0.18 -15.13
N GLY A 21 13.76 -0.57 -14.04
CA GLY A 21 14.89 -1.35 -13.58
C GLY A 21 14.49 -2.61 -12.80
N PRO A 22 15.48 -3.42 -12.39
CA PRO A 22 15.22 -4.55 -11.51
C PRO A 22 14.77 -4.05 -10.13
N LEU A 23 13.80 -4.73 -9.52
CA LEU A 23 13.44 -4.46 -8.12
C LEU A 23 14.68 -4.71 -7.24
N PRO A 24 15.14 -3.74 -6.42
CA PRO A 24 16.28 -3.94 -5.53
C PRO A 24 15.87 -4.72 -4.27
N SER A 25 16.81 -5.04 -3.40
CA SER A 25 16.52 -5.46 -2.03
C SER A 25 16.06 -4.27 -1.18
N ALA A 26 15.41 -4.55 -0.05
CA ALA A 26 15.04 -3.50 0.89
C ALA A 26 16.28 -2.77 1.45
N VAL A 27 17.38 -3.50 1.68
CA VAL A 27 18.63 -2.90 2.18
C VAL A 27 19.21 -1.93 1.15
N GLU A 28 19.34 -2.36 -0.10
CA GLU A 28 19.85 -1.50 -1.18
C GLU A 28 19.05 -0.20 -1.27
N LEU A 29 17.72 -0.29 -1.24
CA LEU A 29 16.83 0.87 -1.28
C LEU A 29 17.02 1.82 -0.08
N LEU A 30 17.07 1.28 1.14
CA LEU A 30 17.17 2.07 2.37
C LEU A 30 18.56 2.68 2.59
N THR A 31 19.58 2.14 1.93
CA THR A 31 20.96 2.67 1.98
C THR A 31 21.26 3.71 0.89
N ARG A 32 20.27 4.07 0.06
CA ARG A 32 20.45 5.06 -1.00
C ARG A 32 20.81 6.44 -0.42
N PRO A 33 21.68 7.21 -1.10
CA PRO A 33 21.94 8.60 -0.75
C PRO A 33 20.66 9.42 -0.71
N ALA A 34 20.61 10.43 0.17
CA ALA A 34 19.44 11.31 0.30
C ALA A 34 19.16 12.16 -0.95
N ASP A 35 20.17 12.36 -1.81
CA ASP A 35 20.10 13.06 -3.09
C ASP A 35 19.95 12.12 -4.29
N ALA A 36 19.73 10.82 -4.06
CA ALA A 36 19.46 9.87 -5.13
C ALA A 36 18.10 10.13 -5.78
N GLU A 37 17.95 9.68 -7.03
CA GLU A 37 16.72 9.82 -7.80
C GLU A 37 15.49 9.25 -7.07
N THR A 38 14.31 9.77 -7.34
CA THR A 38 13.07 9.22 -6.78
C THR A 38 12.84 7.79 -7.30
N VAL A 39 12.24 6.96 -6.46
CA VAL A 39 11.95 5.55 -6.73
C VAL A 39 10.48 5.27 -6.56
N ASP A 40 9.89 4.63 -7.57
CA ASP A 40 8.50 4.22 -7.55
C ASP A 40 8.44 2.70 -7.72
N LEU A 41 7.65 2.05 -6.87
CA LEU A 41 7.26 0.65 -7.06
C LEU A 41 5.76 0.59 -7.31
N ARG A 42 5.39 0.29 -8.55
CA ARG A 42 4.01 0.07 -8.99
C ARG A 42 3.68 -1.40 -8.86
N VAL A 43 2.57 -1.73 -8.20
CA VAL A 43 2.13 -3.11 -7.94
C VAL A 43 0.66 -3.24 -8.31
N TRP A 44 0.32 -4.28 -9.07
CA TRP A 44 -1.05 -4.57 -9.45
C TRP A 44 -1.57 -5.82 -8.72
N PRO A 45 -2.24 -5.68 -7.56
CA PRO A 45 -2.80 -6.81 -6.83
C PRO A 45 -3.95 -7.52 -7.56
N ALA A 46 -4.59 -6.82 -8.50
CA ALA A 46 -5.59 -7.35 -9.42
C ALA A 46 -5.50 -6.57 -10.75
N PRO A 47 -6.03 -7.12 -11.88
CA PRO A 47 -6.07 -6.38 -13.14
C PRO A 47 -6.78 -5.03 -12.98
N GLY A 48 -6.10 -3.94 -13.38
CA GLY A 48 -6.66 -2.59 -13.34
C GLY A 48 -6.67 -1.90 -11.96
N VAL A 49 -6.14 -2.55 -10.92
CA VAL A 49 -5.96 -1.95 -9.59
C VAL A 49 -4.48 -1.72 -9.36
N LEU A 50 -4.08 -0.48 -9.11
CA LEU A 50 -2.70 -0.10 -8.88
C LEU A 50 -2.48 0.38 -7.44
N ALA A 51 -1.44 -0.16 -6.81
CA ALA A 51 -0.83 0.38 -5.60
C ALA A 51 0.56 0.94 -5.95
N ILE A 52 0.82 2.20 -5.59
CA ILE A 52 2.11 2.87 -5.84
C ILE A 52 2.82 3.07 -4.52
N PHE A 53 3.99 2.46 -4.35
CA PHE A 53 4.86 2.67 -3.20
C PHE A 53 5.93 3.68 -3.58
N CYS A 54 6.07 4.75 -2.79
CA CYS A 54 7.09 5.78 -2.97
C CYS A 54 7.88 5.94 -1.66
N PRO A 55 8.85 5.05 -1.38
CA PRO A 55 9.60 5.08 -0.12
C PRO A 55 10.32 6.40 0.10
N THR A 56 9.86 7.20 1.06
CA THR A 56 10.45 8.51 1.41
C THR A 56 11.27 8.49 2.70
N VAL A 57 10.91 7.62 3.65
CA VAL A 57 11.59 7.44 4.94
C VAL A 57 11.75 5.96 5.28
N ALA A 58 12.76 5.61 6.07
CA ALA A 58 13.11 4.21 6.31
C ALA A 58 12.16 3.50 7.28
N GLU A 59 11.49 4.28 8.12
CA GLU A 59 10.64 3.82 9.21
C GLU A 59 9.22 3.49 8.75
N GLU A 60 8.83 3.96 7.57
CA GLU A 60 7.47 3.88 7.06
C GLU A 60 7.41 3.13 5.73
N ILE A 61 6.25 2.51 5.49
CA ILE A 61 5.90 1.94 4.21
C ILE A 61 4.52 2.50 3.91
N ASP A 62 4.47 3.44 2.98
CA ASP A 62 3.27 4.03 2.44
C ASP A 62 3.04 3.53 1.01
N PHE A 63 1.78 3.59 0.60
CA PHE A 63 1.39 3.39 -0.78
C PHE A 63 0.03 4.01 -1.03
N ASP A 64 -0.14 4.49 -2.25
CA ASP A 64 -1.40 5.08 -2.69
C ASP A 64 -2.19 4.09 -3.55
N VAL A 65 -3.52 4.15 -3.42
CA VAL A 65 -4.47 3.45 -4.28
C VAL A 65 -5.52 4.43 -4.79
N ASN A 66 -5.92 4.28 -6.05
CA ASN A 66 -6.99 5.10 -6.60
C ASN A 66 -8.35 4.41 -6.42
N LEU A 67 -9.22 4.96 -5.58
CA LEU A 67 -10.54 4.37 -5.31
C LEU A 67 -11.42 4.26 -6.57
N ARG A 68 -11.14 5.02 -7.65
CA ARG A 68 -11.85 4.86 -8.93
C ARG A 68 -11.60 3.50 -9.58
N GLU A 69 -10.49 2.84 -9.26
CA GLU A 69 -10.13 1.50 -9.74
C GLU A 69 -10.81 0.39 -8.90
N LEU A 70 -11.32 0.74 -7.72
CA LEU A 70 -11.90 -0.19 -6.73
C LEU A 70 -13.43 -0.05 -6.69
N GLN A 71 -14.09 -0.42 -7.78
CA GLN A 71 -15.55 -0.28 -7.89
C GLN A 71 -16.31 -1.51 -7.38
N GLY A 72 -17.42 -1.25 -6.67
CA GLY A 72 -18.31 -2.31 -6.16
C GLY A 72 -17.67 -3.19 -5.09
N GLN A 73 -18.37 -4.28 -4.73
CA GLN A 73 -17.92 -5.19 -3.68
C GLN A 73 -16.61 -5.88 -4.04
N GLU A 74 -16.40 -6.26 -5.30
CA GLU A 74 -15.15 -6.90 -5.74
C GLU A 74 -13.94 -5.98 -5.53
N GLY A 75 -14.07 -4.69 -5.83
CA GLY A 75 -13.02 -3.71 -5.55
C GLY A 75 -12.69 -3.62 -4.06
N VAL A 76 -13.71 -3.58 -3.20
CA VAL A 76 -13.53 -3.61 -1.74
C VAL A 76 -12.83 -4.90 -1.30
N ASP A 77 -13.20 -6.04 -1.85
CA ASP A 77 -12.59 -7.34 -1.53
C ASP A 77 -11.11 -7.39 -1.96
N VAL A 78 -10.77 -6.82 -3.12
CA VAL A 78 -9.39 -6.69 -3.59
C VAL A 78 -8.58 -5.84 -2.62
N LEU A 79 -9.08 -4.67 -2.24
CA LEU A 79 -8.43 -3.78 -1.29
C LEU A 79 -8.20 -4.49 0.06
N CYS A 80 -9.27 -5.07 0.63
CA CYS A 80 -9.19 -5.77 1.91
C CYS A 80 -8.18 -6.93 1.88
N ARG A 81 -8.17 -7.71 0.79
CA ARG A 81 -7.20 -8.80 0.61
C ARG A 81 -5.78 -8.27 0.51
N PHE A 82 -5.57 -7.20 -0.23
CA PHE A 82 -4.26 -6.58 -0.39
C PHE A 82 -3.69 -6.07 0.95
N LEU A 83 -4.50 -5.30 1.70
CA LEU A 83 -4.12 -4.84 3.05
C LEU A 83 -3.79 -6.00 3.99
N ALA A 84 -4.61 -7.06 3.97
CA ALA A 84 -4.37 -8.24 4.80
C ALA A 84 -3.08 -8.98 4.42
N VAL A 85 -2.79 -9.14 3.13
CA VAL A 85 -1.56 -9.80 2.68
C VAL A 85 -0.32 -9.00 3.09
N VAL A 86 -0.35 -7.67 2.93
CA VAL A 86 0.74 -6.79 3.38
C VAL A 86 0.90 -6.85 4.90
N GLY A 87 -0.19 -6.66 5.64
CA GLY A 87 -0.18 -6.64 7.10
C GLY A 87 0.28 -7.96 7.72
N ARG A 88 -0.21 -9.10 7.22
CA ARG A 88 0.25 -10.43 7.64
C ARG A 88 1.74 -10.64 7.38
N ARG A 89 2.24 -10.21 6.22
CA ARG A 89 3.66 -10.36 5.87
C ARG A 89 4.59 -9.53 6.75
N LEU A 90 4.11 -8.38 7.21
CA LEU A 90 4.88 -7.46 8.07
C LEU A 90 4.64 -7.70 9.56
N GLY A 91 3.56 -8.39 9.93
CA GLY A 91 3.11 -8.52 11.33
C GLY A 91 2.72 -7.16 11.94
N LYS A 92 2.24 -6.22 11.12
CA LYS A 92 1.95 -4.84 11.50
C LYS A 92 0.55 -4.41 11.05
N PRO A 93 -0.06 -3.43 11.74
CA PRO A 93 -1.23 -2.75 11.21
C PRO A 93 -0.94 -2.11 9.86
N VAL A 94 -1.94 -2.09 8.98
CA VAL A 94 -1.90 -1.34 7.72
C VAL A 94 -3.15 -0.48 7.69
N VAL A 95 -2.98 0.83 7.78
CA VAL A 95 -4.10 1.78 7.88
C VAL A 95 -4.26 2.55 6.58
N MET A 96 -5.50 2.80 6.18
CA MET A 96 -5.84 3.62 5.02
C MET A 96 -6.48 4.91 5.52
N THR A 97 -5.89 6.03 5.14
CA THR A 97 -6.39 7.38 5.40
C THR A 97 -6.71 8.08 4.08
N PRO A 98 -7.64 9.04 4.04
CA PRO A 98 -7.75 9.94 2.91
C PRO A 98 -6.45 10.74 2.75
N GLU A 99 -6.08 11.05 1.51
CA GLU A 99 -4.95 11.92 1.23
C GLU A 99 -5.15 13.27 1.93
N GLY A 100 -4.14 13.70 2.71
CA GLY A 100 -4.20 14.93 3.50
C GLY A 100 -4.96 14.84 4.83
N ASP A 101 -5.55 13.68 5.17
CA ASP A 101 -6.27 13.45 6.45
C ASP A 101 -5.74 12.23 7.23
N TYR A 102 -4.42 12.22 7.46
CA TYR A 102 -3.70 11.08 8.06
C TYR A 102 -4.10 10.73 9.50
N GLY A 103 -4.76 11.64 10.22
CA GLY A 103 -5.21 11.43 11.60
C GLY A 103 -6.50 10.62 11.72
N ASN A 104 -7.21 10.39 10.61
CA ASN A 104 -8.55 9.80 10.59
C ASN A 104 -8.59 8.54 9.70
N PRO A 105 -8.04 7.41 10.17
CA PRO A 105 -8.05 6.18 9.39
C PRO A 105 -9.48 5.67 9.16
N VAL A 106 -9.76 5.25 7.93
CA VAL A 106 -11.09 4.79 7.51
C VAL A 106 -11.20 3.27 7.66
N LEU A 107 -10.25 2.54 7.10
CA LEU A 107 -10.16 1.08 7.08
C LEU A 107 -8.72 0.69 7.40
N GLY A 108 -8.53 -0.49 7.99
CA GLY A 108 -7.18 -1.02 8.15
C GLY A 108 -7.13 -2.48 8.54
N PHE A 109 -6.03 -3.14 8.21
CA PHE A 109 -5.73 -4.48 8.71
C PHE A 109 -5.28 -4.40 10.17
N ASP A 110 -5.95 -5.16 11.03
CA ASP A 110 -5.60 -5.32 12.43
C ASP A 110 -5.00 -6.74 12.65
N PRO A 111 -3.70 -6.85 13.00
CA PRO A 111 -3.05 -8.14 13.21
C PRO A 111 -3.55 -8.88 14.45
N THR A 112 -4.18 -8.20 15.42
CA THR A 112 -4.69 -8.85 16.65
C THR A 112 -5.90 -9.74 16.38
N VAL A 113 -6.69 -9.38 15.37
CA VAL A 113 -7.90 -10.10 14.94
C VAL A 113 -7.77 -10.69 13.53
N ASP A 114 -6.60 -10.55 12.91
CA ASP A 114 -6.23 -11.03 11.57
C ASP A 114 -7.27 -10.69 10.48
N ARG A 115 -7.76 -9.45 10.48
CA ARG A 115 -8.77 -9.00 9.51
C ARG A 115 -8.68 -7.51 9.24
N VAL A 116 -9.24 -7.10 8.11
CA VAL A 116 -9.51 -5.69 7.84
C VAL A 116 -10.76 -5.27 8.61
N VAL A 117 -10.65 -4.16 9.33
CA VAL A 117 -11.71 -3.58 10.15
C VAL A 117 -12.00 -2.15 9.69
N LEU A 118 -13.24 -1.72 9.87
CA LEU A 118 -13.59 -0.31 9.81
C LEU A 118 -13.02 0.39 11.03
N MET A 119 -12.24 1.44 10.81
CA MET A 119 -11.57 2.21 11.86
C MET A 119 -12.27 3.55 12.15
N MET A 120 -12.95 4.11 11.14
CA MET A 120 -13.78 5.30 11.32
C MET A 120 -15.08 4.95 12.06
N ASP A 121 -15.53 5.85 12.92
CA ASP A 121 -16.85 5.75 13.55
C ASP A 121 -17.96 5.93 12.48
N PRO A 122 -18.83 4.92 12.26
CA PRO A 122 -19.93 5.00 11.30
C PRO A 122 -20.91 6.15 11.57
N GLN A 123 -20.99 6.65 12.80
CA GLN A 123 -21.92 7.71 13.20
C GLN A 123 -21.51 9.10 12.70
N VAL A 124 -20.29 9.26 12.18
CA VAL A 124 -19.81 10.51 11.57
C VAL A 124 -20.40 10.75 10.16
N ILE A 125 -21.01 9.73 9.55
CA ILE A 125 -21.78 9.86 8.31
C ILE A 125 -23.18 10.42 8.62
N ARG A 126 -23.25 11.64 9.17
CA ARG A 126 -24.42 12.49 9.01
C ARG A 126 -24.19 13.32 7.75
N LEU A 127 -24.74 12.81 6.65
CA LEU A 127 -24.79 13.51 5.37
C LEU A 127 -25.29 14.94 5.59
N ILE A 128 -24.42 15.88 5.23
CA ILE A 128 -24.77 17.27 4.90
C ILE A 128 -25.43 17.25 3.52
#